data_AF-A0A2P6PAU9-F1
#
_entry.id   AF-A0A2P6PAU9-F1
#
_cell.length_a   1.000
_cell.length_b   1.000
_cell.length_c   1.000
_cell.angle_alpha   90.00
_cell.angle_beta   90.00
_cell.angle_gamma   90.00
#
_symmetry.space_group_name_H-M   'P 1'
#
loop_
_entity.id
_entity.type
_entity.pdbx_description
1 polymer ?
#
loop_
_entity_poly.entity_id
_entity_poly.type
_entity_poly.pdbx_seq_one_letter_code
_entity_poly.pdbx_strand_id
1 'polypeptide(L)'
;MVEVVEDYNEELGVTVTHLLKVSGFKTVFRCHLDPTAVMMRIPKEQMFRLSHQVPAHLLTGEEALNAPKGCWDLDPAATPADLLEVITDVQDE
;
A
#
# COMPACT_ATOMS: atom_id res chain seq x y z
N MET A 1 -4.12 3.76 -1.28
CA MET A 1 -2.74 4.18 -0.94
C MET A 1 -1.79 3.65 -2.00
N VAL A 2 -0.58 4.20 -2.08
CA VAL A 2 0.43 3.81 -3.07
C VAL A 2 1.80 3.69 -2.42
N GLU A 3 2.67 2.89 -3.00
CA GLU A 3 4.10 2.82 -2.70
C GLU A 3 4.87 3.41 -3.88
N VAL A 4 5.91 4.19 -3.57
CA VAL A 4 6.85 4.71 -4.58
C VAL A 4 7.84 3.61 -4.93
N VAL A 5 7.90 3.23 -6.21
CA VAL A 5 8.73 2.13 -6.70
C VAL A 5 10.03 2.63 -7.32
N GLU A 6 9.97 3.79 -7.97
CA GLU A 6 11.13 4.45 -8.57
C GLU A 6 11.19 5.91 -8.13
N ASP A 7 12.41 6.43 -7.99
CA ASP A 7 12.63 7.83 -7.64
C ASP A 7 12.07 8.80 -8.69
N TYR A 8 11.85 10.03 -8.24
CA TYR A 8 11.33 11.09 -9.09
C TYR A 8 12.27 11.41 -10.26
N ASN A 9 11.68 11.48 -11.46
CA ASN A 9 12.33 11.95 -12.68
C ASN A 9 11.64 13.25 -13.16
N GLU A 10 12.40 14.24 -13.63
CA GLU A 10 11.80 15.52 -14.03
C GLU A 10 10.92 15.45 -15.29
N GLU A 11 11.29 14.61 -16.26
CA GLU A 11 10.56 14.48 -17.53
C GLU A 11 9.32 13.62 -17.36
N LEU A 12 9.43 12.57 -16.55
CA LEU A 12 8.44 11.51 -16.49
C LEU A 12 7.66 11.52 -15.16
N GLY A 13 8.13 12.19 -14.11
CA GLY A 13 7.55 12.15 -12.77
C GLY A 13 7.97 10.89 -11.99
N VAL A 14 7.11 10.44 -11.08
CA VAL A 14 7.38 9.33 -10.15
C VAL A 14 6.54 8.10 -10.49
N THR A 15 7.15 6.92 -10.37
CA THR A 15 6.48 5.64 -10.59
C THR A 15 5.99 5.07 -9.26
N VAL A 16 4.71 4.72 -9.20
CA VAL A 16 4.07 4.18 -8.00
C VAL A 16 3.33 2.88 -8.30
N THR A 17 3.14 2.06 -7.29
CA THR A 17 2.25 0.89 -7.33
C THR A 17 1.14 1.03 -6.29
N HIS A 18 -0.03 0.46 -6.57
CA HIS A 18 -1.14 0.47 -5.64
C HIS A 18 -0.93 -0.50 -4.49
N LEU A 19 -1.23 -0.03 -3.28
CA LEU A 19 -1.33 -0.87 -2.10
C LEU A 19 -2.75 -1.43 -1.98
N LEU A 20 -2.85 -2.76 -1.92
CA LEU A 20 -4.11 -3.49 -1.76
C LEU A 20 -4.30 -3.86 -0.29
N LYS A 21 -5.49 -3.62 0.25
CA LYS A 21 -5.80 -4.00 1.63
C LYS A 21 -5.81 -5.53 1.78
N VAL A 22 -5.18 -6.03 2.84
CA VAL A 22 -5.24 -7.45 3.18
C VAL A 22 -6.49 -7.72 4.00
N SER A 23 -7.30 -8.70 3.59
CA SER A 23 -8.52 -9.09 4.31
C SER A 23 -8.20 -9.58 5.72
N GLY A 24 -9.10 -9.33 6.67
CA GLY A 24 -8.91 -9.66 8.08
C GLY A 24 -8.03 -8.69 8.88
N PHE A 25 -7.37 -7.71 8.23
CA PHE A 25 -6.53 -6.72 8.90
C PHE A 25 -7.06 -5.30 8.72
N LYS A 26 -6.84 -4.43 9.72
CA LYS A 26 -7.22 -3.02 9.65
C LYS A 26 -6.21 -2.17 8.87
N THR A 27 -4.93 -2.38 9.17
CA THR A 27 -3.81 -1.51 8.78
C THR A 27 -2.81 -2.19 7.85
N VAL A 28 -3.04 -3.46 7.50
CA VAL A 28 -2.11 -4.24 6.67
C VAL A 28 -2.48 -4.14 5.20
N PHE A 29 -1.50 -3.76 4.39
CA PHE A 29 -1.61 -3.63 2.94
C PHE A 29 -0.48 -4.39 2.26
N ARG A 30 -0.74 -4.95 1.09
CA ARG A 30 0.25 -5.61 0.25
C ARG A 30 0.49 -4.81 -1.02
N CYS A 31 1.74 -4.78 -1.45
CA CYS A 31 2.08 -4.26 -2.76
C CYS A 31 1.55 -5.22 -3.82
N HIS A 32 0.90 -4.68 -4.83
CA HIS A 32 0.64 -5.43 -6.04
C HIS A 32 1.98 -5.53 -6.78
N LEU A 33 2.76 -6.57 -6.49
CA LEU A 33 4.05 -6.87 -7.10
C LEU A 33 3.94 -7.91 -8.23
N ASP A 34 2.73 -8.31 -8.59
CA ASP A 34 2.52 -9.14 -9.76
C ASP A 34 3.10 -8.44 -11.01
N PRO A 35 3.69 -9.17 -11.97
CA PRO A 35 4.20 -8.57 -13.21
C PRO A 35 3.11 -7.93 -14.08
N THR A 36 1.83 -8.15 -13.75
CA THR A 36 0.66 -7.48 -14.31
C THR A 36 0.18 -6.29 -13.48
N ALA A 37 0.83 -6.03 -12.34
CA ALA A 37 0.48 -4.92 -11.48
C ALA A 37 0.68 -3.61 -12.23
N VAL A 38 -0.41 -2.86 -12.31
CA VAL A 38 -0.47 -1.60 -13.02
C VAL A 38 0.39 -0.59 -12.26
N MET A 39 1.65 -0.48 -12.67
CA MET A 39 2.49 0.65 -12.29
C MET A 39 1.91 1.91 -12.90
N MET A 40 1.67 2.91 -12.06
CA MET A 40 1.12 4.19 -12.48
C MET A 40 2.21 5.25 -12.42
N ARG A 41 2.23 6.12 -13.44
CA ARG A 41 3.09 7.29 -13.45
C ARG A 41 2.32 8.50 -12.95
N ILE A 42 2.83 9.15 -11.90
CA ILE A 42 2.32 10.43 -11.42
C ILE A 42 3.23 11.53 -12.00
N PRO A 43 2.72 12.37 -12.91
CA PRO A 43 3.52 13.42 -13.52
C PRO A 43 3.83 14.53 -12.50
N LYS A 44 4.84 15.35 -12.81
CA LYS A 44 5.34 16.43 -11.92
C LYS A 44 4.21 17.34 -11.43
N GLU A 45 3.27 17.69 -12.31
CA GLU A 45 2.14 18.58 -12.01
C GLU A 45 1.19 17.99 -10.97
N GLN A 46 1.24 16.68 -10.74
CA GLN A 46 0.38 15.93 -9.82
C GLN A 46 1.12 15.44 -8.57
N MET A 47 2.38 15.86 -8.34
CA MET A 47 3.17 15.47 -7.17
C MET A 47 2.51 15.82 -5.84
N PHE A 48 1.62 16.83 -5.81
CA PHE A 48 0.83 17.17 -4.63
C PHE A 48 -0.01 16.00 -4.09
N ARG A 49 -0.30 14.98 -4.92
CA ARG A 49 -0.99 13.75 -4.51
C ARG A 49 -0.15 12.85 -3.59
N LEU A 50 1.16 13.07 -3.53
CA LEU A 50 2.11 12.35 -2.67
C LEU A 50 2.63 13.23 -1.52
N SER A 51 1.86 14.24 -1.13
CA SER A 51 2.24 15.17 -0.05
C SER A 51 2.25 14.53 1.34
N HIS A 52 1.54 13.41 1.52
CA HIS A 52 1.45 12.68 2.77
C HIS A 52 2.16 11.33 2.65
N GLN A 53 3.19 11.13 3.48
CA GLN A 53 3.86 9.84 3.61
C GLN A 53 3.36 9.17 4.89
N VAL A 54 2.72 8.01 4.73
CA VAL A 54 2.24 7.20 5.86
C VAL A 54 3.42 6.40 6.41
N PRO A 55 3.72 6.48 7.73
CA PRO A 55 4.69 5.59 8.35
C PRO A 55 4.27 4.12 8.16
N ALA A 56 5.22 3.28 7.76
CA ALA A 56 4.97 1.89 7.41
C ALA A 56 6.03 0.97 8.02
N HIS A 57 5.63 -0.22 8.43
CA HIS A 57 6.50 -1.29 8.92
C HIS A 57 6.37 -2.53 8.04
N LEU A 58 7.49 -3.09 7.59
CA LEU A 58 7.50 -4.30 6.78
C LEU A 58 7.33 -5.52 7.68
N LEU A 59 6.26 -6.29 7.46
CA LEU A 59 5.99 -7.51 8.20
C LEU A 59 6.89 -8.64 7.69
N THR A 60 7.61 -9.25 8.63
CA THR A 60 8.57 -10.33 8.38
C THR A 60 7.90 -11.71 8.35
N GLY A 61 6.71 -11.83 8.93
CA GLY A 61 6.01 -13.10 9.14
C GLY A 61 6.36 -13.78 10.46
N GLU A 62 7.27 -13.21 11.25
CA GLU A 62 7.71 -13.75 12.54
C GLU A 62 6.95 -13.15 13.73
N GLU A 63 6.12 -12.12 13.48
CA GLU A 63 5.42 -11.36 14.52
C GLU A 63 4.33 -12.17 15.24
N ALA A 64 3.69 -13.11 14.52
CA ALA A 64 2.61 -13.95 15.04
C ALA A 64 2.38 -15.19 14.16
N LEU A 65 1.63 -16.16 14.70
CA LEU A 65 1.12 -17.27 13.90
C LEU A 65 0.25 -16.72 12.76
N ASN A 66 0.63 -16.99 11.52
CA ASN A 66 0.01 -16.49 10.29
C ASN A 66 0.19 -14.99 10.02
N ALA A 67 1.25 -14.36 10.54
CA ALA A 67 1.58 -12.98 10.18
C ALA A 67 1.83 -12.86 8.65
N PRO A 68 1.20 -11.88 7.98
CA PRO A 68 1.28 -11.76 6.52
C PRO A 68 2.65 -11.18 6.11
N LYS A 69 3.59 -12.08 5.84
CA LYS A 69 4.96 -11.74 5.41
C LYS A 69 4.97 -10.91 4.12
N GLY A 70 5.85 -9.91 4.07
CA GLY A 70 6.03 -9.04 2.90
C GLY A 70 4.93 -8.01 2.71
N CYS A 71 4.07 -7.80 3.71
CA CYS A 71 3.05 -6.76 3.71
C CYS A 71 3.51 -5.57 4.56
N TRP A 72 2.94 -4.40 4.29
CA TRP A 72 3.16 -3.17 5.04
C TRP A 72 2.06 -2.99 6.08
N ASP A 73 2.44 -2.86 7.35
CA ASP A 73 1.56 -2.37 8.41
C ASP A 73 1.67 -0.85 8.50
N LEU A 74 0.56 -0.15 8.34
CA LEU A 74 0.51 1.30 8.23
C LEU A 74 0.01 1.95 9.51
N ASP A 75 0.61 3.09 9.89
CA ASP A 75 0.16 3.82 11.07
C ASP A 75 -1.31 4.24 10.93
N PRO A 76 -2.22 3.76 11.80
CA PRO A 76 -3.64 4.08 11.72
C PRO A 76 -3.93 5.57 11.93
N ALA A 77 -3.09 6.30 12.68
CA ALA A 77 -3.26 7.75 12.88
C ALA A 77 -2.93 8.56 11.61
N ALA A 78 -2.12 7.98 10.72
CA ALA A 78 -1.75 8.57 9.43
C ALA A 78 -2.55 7.97 8.25
N THR A 79 -3.48 7.05 8.52
CA THR A 79 -4.30 6.36 7.51
C THR A 79 -5.74 6.89 7.52
N PRO A 80 -6.35 7.17 6.35
CA PRO A 80 -7.75 7.59 6.28
C PRO A 80 -8.70 6.56 6.93
N ALA A 81 -9.66 7.03 7.72
CA ALA A 81 -10.56 6.18 8.49
C ALA A 81 -11.37 5.19 7.63
N ASP A 82 -11.77 5.60 6.42
CA ASP A 82 -12.49 4.75 5.47
C ASP A 82 -11.66 3.53 5.03
N LEU A 83 -10.33 3.63 5.10
CA LEU A 83 -9.42 2.53 4.78
C LEU A 83 -9.10 1.64 5.99
N LEU A 84 -9.66 1.90 7.17
CA LEU A 84 -9.43 1.12 8.39
C LEU A 84 -10.52 0.08 8.66
N GLU A 85 -11.57 0.01 7.84
CA GLU A 85 -12.62 -1.01 7.94
C GLU A 85 -12.11 -2.41 7.59
N VAL A 86 -12.30 -3.40 8.45
CA VAL A 86 -11.85 -4.77 8.16
C VAL A 86 -12.69 -5.34 7.03
N ILE A 87 -12.05 -5.66 5.91
CA ILE A 87 -12.68 -6.40 4.83
C ILE A 87 -12.59 -7.88 5.17
N THR A 88 -13.72 -8.57 5.22
CA THR A 88 -13.79 -10.02 5.30
C THR A 88 -14.05 -10.57 3.91
N ASP A 89 -13.24 -11.53 3.46
CA ASP A 89 -13.57 -12.31 2.27
C ASP A 89 -14.77 -13.18 2.64
N VAL A 90 -15.98 -12.79 2.20
CA VAL A 90 -17.12 -13.70 2.22
C VAL A 90 -16.87 -14.72 1.11
N GLN A 91 -16.33 -15.87 1.49
CA GLN A 91 -16.44 -17.07 0.67
C GLN A 91 -17.93 -17.42 0.60
N ASP A 92 -18.63 -16.96 -0.43
CA ASP A 92 -19.81 -17.70 -0.89
C ASP A 92 -19.31 -19.06 -1.40
N GLU A 93 -19.92 -20.12 -0.85
CA GLU A 93 -19.65 -21.56 -1.03
C GLU A 93 -19.37 -22.03 -2.47
#